data_AF-A0A1I1JNP8-F1
#
_entry.id   AF-A0A1I1JNP8-F1
#
_cell.length_a   1.000
_cell.length_b   1.000
_cell.length_c   1.000
_cell.angle_alpha   90.00
_cell.angle_beta   90.00
_cell.angle_gamma   90.00
#
_symmetry.space_group_name_H-M   'P 1'
#
loop_
_entity.id
_entity.type
_entity.pdbx_description
1 polymer ?
#
loop_
_entity_poly.entity_id
_entity_poly.type
_entity_poly.pdbx_seq_one_letter_code
_entity_poly.pdbx_strand_id
1 'polypeptide(L)'
;MIIDSYDIKSEPIVNFEAFYSEKKHLVEICLVIFSKEIYEHLLSQYECKQIAEVSVCNGNIPIWSFQRNHRESAFYLTHIGSDRAGELTAEVNHLTGANKFIMFGSCGSLDNSITNGKFIIPSQGAATAPLNRCLICLVLVFIYFCGATQLKKETIFV
;
A
#
# COMPACT_ATOMS: atom_id res chain seq x y z
N MET A 1 2.50 12.91 28.12
CA MET A 1 3.48 12.84 27.01
C MET A 1 2.72 13.16 25.72
N ILE A 2 3.33 13.59 24.59
CA ILE A 2 2.55 13.93 23.36
C ILE A 2 1.70 12.75 22.83
N ILE A 3 1.99 11.54 23.30
CA ILE A 3 1.24 10.31 22.99
C ILE A 3 -0.10 10.17 23.76
N ASP A 4 -0.34 11.00 24.79
CA ASP A 4 -1.58 10.98 25.59
C ASP A 4 -2.53 12.13 25.20
N SER A 5 -2.14 12.95 24.22
CA SER A 5 -2.90 14.13 23.76
C SER A 5 -3.69 13.89 22.48
N TYR A 6 -3.83 12.63 22.04
CA TYR A 6 -4.63 12.31 20.85
C TYR A 6 -6.12 12.44 21.18
N ASP A 7 -6.74 13.49 20.63
CA ASP A 7 -8.15 13.77 20.84
C ASP A 7 -8.99 13.05 19.78
N ILE A 8 -9.78 12.08 20.23
CA ILE A 8 -10.73 11.32 19.40
C ILE A 8 -12.17 11.83 19.52
N LYS A 9 -12.41 12.82 20.38
CA LYS A 9 -13.75 13.32 20.72
C LYS A 9 -14.10 14.57 19.96
N SER A 10 -13.12 15.44 19.70
CA SER A 10 -13.34 16.62 18.87
C SER A 10 -13.38 16.27 17.39
N GLU A 11 -14.04 17.14 16.63
CA GLU A 11 -14.03 17.07 15.18
C GLU A 11 -12.60 17.32 14.66
N PRO A 12 -12.11 16.52 13.69
CA PRO A 12 -10.79 16.72 13.15
C PRO A 12 -10.69 18.07 12.43
N ILE A 13 -9.65 18.85 12.76
CA ILE A 13 -9.37 20.14 12.12
C ILE A 13 -9.05 19.96 10.62
N VAL A 14 -8.46 18.83 10.27
CA VAL A 14 -8.10 18.45 8.90
C VAL A 14 -8.84 17.15 8.57
N ASN A 15 -9.70 17.20 7.56
CA ASN A 15 -10.45 16.04 7.06
C ASN A 15 -10.21 15.87 5.55
N PHE A 16 -10.38 14.65 5.03
CA PHE A 16 -10.16 14.41 3.60
C PHE A 16 -11.25 15.04 2.75
N GLU A 17 -12.47 15.15 3.28
CA GLU A 17 -13.62 15.72 2.60
C GLU A 17 -13.41 17.18 2.18
N ALA A 18 -12.67 17.96 2.97
CA ALA A 18 -12.33 19.34 2.66
C ALA A 18 -11.41 19.45 1.42
N PHE A 19 -10.63 18.42 1.10
CA PHE A 19 -9.71 18.42 -0.04
C PHE A 19 -10.22 17.60 -1.24
N TYR A 20 -10.90 16.49 -0.95
CA TYR A 20 -11.22 15.44 -1.92
C TYR A 20 -12.71 15.18 -2.09
N SER A 21 -13.58 16.00 -1.49
CA SER A 21 -15.03 15.78 -1.44
C SER A 21 -15.41 14.45 -0.77
N GLU A 22 -16.63 13.98 -0.96
CA GLU A 22 -17.09 12.72 -0.36
C GLU A 22 -16.19 11.54 -0.75
N LYS A 23 -16.01 10.63 0.22
CA LYS A 23 -15.28 9.39 0.02
C LYS A 23 -15.88 8.58 -1.13
N LYS A 24 -15.03 8.07 -2.01
CA LYS A 24 -15.46 7.24 -3.15
C LYS A 24 -15.55 5.76 -2.74
N HIS A 25 -16.23 4.96 -3.56
CA HIS A 25 -16.40 3.51 -3.38
C HIS A 25 -16.22 2.78 -4.72
N LEU A 26 -15.01 2.88 -5.29
CA LEU A 26 -14.66 2.36 -6.60
C LEU A 26 -14.13 0.93 -6.54
N VAL A 27 -13.30 0.62 -5.54
CA VAL A 27 -12.67 -0.70 -5.38
C VAL A 27 -12.63 -1.12 -3.91
N GLU A 28 -12.53 -2.42 -3.68
CA GLU A 28 -12.37 -2.99 -2.32
C GLU A 28 -10.89 -3.23 -1.98
N ILE A 29 -10.12 -3.76 -2.94
CA ILE A 29 -8.70 -4.11 -2.78
C ILE A 29 -7.82 -3.11 -3.51
N CYS A 30 -6.74 -2.69 -2.85
CA CYS A 30 -5.66 -1.92 -3.47
C CYS A 30 -4.29 -2.55 -3.18
N LEU A 31 -3.48 -2.72 -4.21
CA LEU A 31 -2.09 -3.12 -4.10
C LEU A 31 -1.21 -1.89 -3.84
N VAL A 32 -0.31 -1.98 -2.86
CA VAL A 32 0.68 -0.96 -2.54
C VAL A 32 2.03 -1.43 -3.05
N ILE A 33 2.53 -0.80 -4.12
CA ILE A 33 3.71 -1.26 -4.85
C ILE A 33 4.89 -0.34 -4.59
N PHE A 34 6.06 -0.88 -4.26
CA PHE A 34 7.32 -0.12 -4.17
C PHE A 34 8.24 -0.33 -5.37
N SER A 35 8.12 -1.47 -6.04
CA SER A 35 8.97 -1.80 -7.19
C SER A 35 8.39 -1.20 -8.48
N LYS A 36 9.16 -0.30 -9.09
CA LYS A 36 8.83 0.27 -10.40
C LYS A 36 8.68 -0.81 -11.47
N GLU A 37 9.49 -1.88 -11.42
CA GLU A 37 9.40 -2.98 -12.37
C GLU A 37 8.05 -3.71 -12.29
N ILE A 38 7.54 -3.93 -11.08
CA ILE A 38 6.24 -4.58 -10.87
C ILE A 38 5.10 -3.64 -11.31
N TYR A 39 5.22 -2.35 -10.99
CA TYR A 39 4.26 -1.33 -11.41
C TYR A 39 4.15 -1.27 -12.94
N GLU A 40 5.27 -1.17 -13.65
CA GLU A 40 5.31 -1.17 -15.11
C GLU A 40 4.83 -2.51 -15.69
N HIS A 41 5.14 -3.62 -15.03
CA HIS A 41 4.64 -4.93 -15.43
C HIS A 41 3.10 -4.97 -15.41
N LEU A 42 2.46 -4.54 -14.33
CA LEU A 42 0.99 -4.49 -14.25
C LEU A 42 0.39 -3.62 -15.36
N LEU A 43 0.94 -2.42 -15.59
CA LEU A 43 0.51 -1.54 -16.68
C LEU A 43 0.66 -2.17 -18.06
N SER A 44 1.66 -3.04 -18.26
CA SER A 44 1.88 -3.72 -19.53
C SER A 44 1.01 -4.96 -19.76
N GLN A 45 0.58 -5.63 -18.68
CA GLN A 45 -0.11 -6.93 -18.75
C GLN A 45 -1.62 -6.80 -18.69
N TYR A 46 -2.14 -5.73 -18.08
CA TYR A 46 -3.57 -5.54 -17.88
C TYR A 46 -4.04 -4.28 -18.59
N GLU A 47 -5.33 -4.26 -18.94
CA GLU A 47 -6.00 -3.03 -19.32
C GLU A 47 -6.23 -2.20 -18.05
N CYS A 48 -5.36 -1.20 -17.86
CA CYS A 48 -5.37 -0.34 -16.68
C CYS A 48 -6.08 0.99 -16.97
N LYS A 49 -6.93 1.42 -16.05
CA LYS A 49 -7.62 2.72 -16.10
C LYS A 49 -7.23 3.57 -14.91
N GLN A 50 -6.85 4.83 -15.12
CA GLN A 50 -6.65 5.75 -14.00
C GLN A 50 -8.01 6.09 -13.39
N ILE A 51 -8.19 5.77 -12.11
CA ILE A 51 -9.46 5.98 -11.38
C ILE A 51 -9.39 7.14 -10.39
N ALA A 52 -8.18 7.48 -9.96
CA ALA A 52 -7.91 8.58 -9.04
C ALA A 52 -6.44 9.00 -9.16
N GLU A 53 -6.10 10.08 -8.46
CA GLU A 53 -4.75 10.61 -8.41
C GLU A 53 -4.53 11.32 -7.08
N VAL A 54 -3.41 11.06 -6.43
CA VAL A 54 -2.96 11.84 -5.27
C VAL A 54 -2.06 12.96 -5.77
N SER A 55 -2.40 14.21 -5.44
CA SER A 55 -1.61 15.38 -5.85
C SER A 55 -0.51 15.64 -4.84
N VAL A 56 0.75 15.58 -5.27
CA VAL A 56 1.92 15.87 -4.43
C VAL A 56 2.87 16.82 -5.16
N CYS A 57 3.58 17.65 -4.39
CA CYS A 57 4.43 18.72 -4.93
C CYS A 57 5.56 18.22 -5.87
N ASN A 58 5.94 16.95 -5.76
CA ASN A 58 7.01 16.30 -6.52
C ASN A 58 6.50 15.45 -7.69
N GLY A 59 5.23 15.59 -8.07
CA GLY A 59 4.62 14.89 -9.20
C GLY A 59 3.55 13.92 -8.75
N ASN A 60 2.37 14.06 -9.34
CA ASN A 60 1.18 13.34 -8.90
C ASN A 60 1.33 11.82 -9.01
N ILE A 61 0.65 11.11 -8.11
CA ILE A 61 0.67 9.65 -8.02
C ILE A 61 -0.64 9.12 -8.57
N PRO A 62 -0.66 8.58 -9.80
CA PRO A 62 -1.87 8.01 -10.38
C PRO A 62 -2.22 6.68 -9.69
N ILE A 63 -3.52 6.48 -9.47
CA ILE A 63 -4.08 5.24 -8.96
C ILE A 63 -4.80 4.54 -10.10
N TRP A 64 -4.36 3.34 -10.43
CA TRP A 64 -4.85 2.56 -11.56
C TRP A 64 -5.78 1.47 -11.08
N SER A 65 -6.89 1.24 -11.77
CA SER A 65 -7.67 0.01 -11.66
C SER A 65 -7.30 -0.97 -12.76
N PHE A 66 -7.44 -2.26 -12.46
CA PHE A 66 -7.31 -3.36 -13.40
C PHE A 66 -8.28 -4.47 -12.98
N GLN A 67 -8.63 -5.34 -13.93
CA GLN A 67 -9.52 -6.47 -13.67
C GLN A 67 -8.78 -7.80 -13.79
N ARG A 68 -8.99 -8.70 -12.82
CA ARG A 68 -8.56 -10.09 -12.87
C ARG A 68 -9.60 -10.99 -12.24
N ASN A 69 -9.92 -12.13 -12.86
CA ASN A 69 -10.92 -13.09 -12.36
C ASN A 69 -12.27 -12.42 -12.01
N HIS A 70 -12.75 -11.51 -12.87
CA HIS A 70 -13.98 -10.72 -12.66
C HIS A 70 -13.98 -9.82 -11.42
N ARG A 71 -12.82 -9.57 -10.80
CA ARG A 71 -12.67 -8.64 -9.69
C ARG A 71 -11.87 -7.42 -10.12
N GLU A 72 -12.41 -6.24 -9.87
CA GLU A 72 -11.68 -4.98 -10.04
C GLU A 72 -10.82 -4.72 -8.80
N SER A 73 -9.58 -4.30 -9.00
CA SER A 73 -8.63 -3.95 -7.95
C SER A 73 -7.84 -2.73 -8.37
N ALA A 74 -7.38 -1.96 -7.39
CA ALA A 74 -6.52 -0.82 -7.64
C ALA A 74 -5.05 -1.15 -7.35
N PHE A 75 -4.14 -0.33 -7.88
CA PHE A 75 -2.76 -0.28 -7.45
C PHE A 75 -2.18 1.12 -7.64
N TYR A 76 -1.14 1.43 -6.85
CA TYR A 76 -0.34 2.63 -7.02
C TYR A 76 1.11 2.35 -6.63
N LEU A 77 2.02 3.18 -7.15
CA LEU A 77 3.44 3.17 -6.78
C LEU A 77 3.63 4.11 -5.59
N THR A 78 3.99 3.57 -4.43
CA THR A 78 4.19 4.32 -3.20
C THR A 78 5.65 4.77 -3.03
N HIS A 79 5.88 5.65 -2.06
CA HIS A 79 7.21 6.10 -1.65
C HIS A 79 7.81 5.18 -0.57
N ILE A 80 9.15 5.12 -0.52
CA ILE A 80 9.88 4.43 0.55
C ILE A 80 9.75 5.22 1.86
N GLY A 81 9.36 4.53 2.93
CA GLY A 81 9.18 5.13 4.27
C GLY A 81 7.78 4.86 4.81
N SER A 82 7.69 4.54 6.11
CA SER A 82 6.40 4.25 6.75
C SER A 82 5.48 5.46 6.85
N ASP A 83 6.07 6.65 6.97
CA ASP A 83 5.39 7.94 6.96
C ASP A 83 4.66 8.16 5.64
N ARG A 84 5.38 8.09 4.52
CA ARG A 84 4.81 8.34 3.19
C ARG A 84 3.89 7.23 2.73
N ALA A 85 4.23 5.97 3.00
CA ALA A 85 3.35 4.86 2.68
C ALA A 85 2.03 4.92 3.48
N GLY A 86 2.08 5.37 4.73
CA GLY A 86 0.90 5.57 5.57
C GLY A 86 0.00 6.71 5.07
N GLU A 87 0.59 7.87 4.80
CA GLU A 87 -0.08 9.05 4.21
C GLU A 87 -0.83 8.66 2.93
N LEU A 88 -0.10 8.10 1.95
CA LEU A 88 -0.68 7.72 0.67
C LEU A 88 -1.77 6.66 0.81
N THR A 89 -1.62 5.69 1.71
CA THR A 89 -2.65 4.67 1.93
C THR A 89 -3.94 5.28 2.45
N ALA A 90 -3.87 6.28 3.34
CA ALA A 90 -5.04 6.98 3.84
C ALA A 90 -5.74 7.80 2.74
N GLU A 91 -4.98 8.51 1.92
CA GLU A 91 -5.53 9.27 0.79
C GLU A 91 -6.15 8.36 -0.27
N VAL A 92 -5.47 7.27 -0.63
CA VAL A 92 -5.97 6.27 -1.58
C VAL A 92 -7.25 5.62 -1.04
N ASN A 93 -7.33 5.33 0.26
CA ASN A 93 -8.55 4.84 0.90
C ASN A 93 -9.73 5.80 0.69
N HIS A 94 -9.51 7.11 0.83
CA HIS A 94 -10.55 8.11 0.62
C HIS A 94 -10.94 8.24 -0.86
N LEU A 95 -9.94 8.33 -1.73
CA LEU A 95 -10.11 8.57 -3.16
C LEU A 95 -10.69 7.38 -3.92
N THR A 96 -10.58 6.16 -3.38
CA THR A 96 -11.00 4.93 -4.07
C THR A 96 -12.00 4.10 -3.30
N GLY A 97 -12.09 4.28 -1.98
CA GLY A 97 -12.88 3.42 -1.11
C GLY A 97 -12.24 2.09 -0.73
N ALA A 98 -11.03 1.80 -1.23
CA ALA A 98 -10.33 0.55 -0.92
C ALA A 98 -10.14 0.40 0.59
N ASN A 99 -10.59 -0.71 1.17
CA ASN A 99 -10.48 -0.99 2.60
C ASN A 99 -9.55 -2.18 2.91
N LYS A 100 -9.05 -2.87 1.87
CA LYS A 100 -8.07 -3.94 1.94
C LYS A 100 -6.83 -3.53 1.16
N PHE A 101 -5.73 -3.30 1.87
CA PHE A 101 -4.45 -2.96 1.27
C PHE A 101 -3.49 -4.13 1.37
N ILE A 102 -2.93 -4.52 0.23
CA ILE A 102 -1.93 -5.58 0.13
C ILE A 102 -0.62 -4.93 -0.30
N MET A 103 0.35 -4.90 0.60
CA MET A 103 1.71 -4.48 0.27
C MET A 103 2.58 -5.70 0.12
N PHE A 104 3.42 -5.75 -0.89
CA PHE A 104 4.36 -6.85 -1.05
C PHE A 104 5.72 -6.41 -1.56
N GLY A 105 6.74 -7.16 -1.16
CA GLY A 105 8.11 -6.89 -1.50
C GLY A 105 9.08 -7.72 -0.65
N SER A 106 10.37 -7.47 -0.84
CA SER A 106 11.42 -8.09 -0.02
C SER A 106 11.54 -7.41 1.34
N CYS A 107 11.94 -8.17 2.38
CA CYS A 107 12.33 -7.64 3.68
C CYS A 107 13.74 -8.12 4.06
N GLY A 108 14.35 -7.51 5.08
CA GLY A 108 15.49 -8.12 5.76
C GLY A 108 15.04 -9.28 6.64
N SER A 109 15.91 -10.26 6.85
CA SER A 109 15.64 -11.38 7.75
C SER A 109 16.44 -11.26 9.05
N LEU A 110 15.75 -11.45 10.19
CA LEU A 110 16.39 -11.58 11.50
C LEU A 110 16.94 -12.99 11.73
N ASP A 111 16.25 -14.01 11.22
CA ASP A 111 16.68 -15.41 11.26
C ASP A 111 16.58 -16.02 9.87
N ASN A 112 17.72 -16.03 9.18
CA ASN A 112 17.83 -16.53 7.81
C ASN A 112 17.51 -18.04 7.73
N SER A 113 17.81 -18.81 8.78
CA SER A 113 17.65 -20.27 8.77
C SER A 113 16.20 -20.70 8.55
N ILE A 114 15.25 -19.90 9.04
CA ILE A 114 13.81 -20.18 8.93
C ILE A 114 13.12 -19.44 7.79
N THR A 115 13.73 -18.38 7.24
CA THR A 115 13.10 -17.48 6.25
C THR A 115 13.67 -17.59 4.84
N ASN A 116 14.85 -18.18 4.67
CA ASN A 116 15.50 -18.24 3.36
C ASN A 116 14.65 -18.98 2.32
N GLY A 117 14.40 -18.34 1.17
CA GLY A 117 13.59 -18.87 0.08
C GLY A 117 12.09 -19.04 0.37
N LYS A 118 11.57 -18.41 1.43
CA LYS A 118 10.16 -18.55 1.85
C LYS A 118 9.39 -17.25 1.71
N PHE A 119 8.09 -17.39 1.47
CA PHE A 119 7.13 -16.31 1.66
C PHE A 119 6.92 -16.06 3.16
N ILE A 120 6.93 -14.79 3.56
CA ILE A 120 6.72 -14.37 4.94
C ILE A 120 5.42 -13.58 4.98
N ILE A 121 4.45 -14.13 5.70
CA ILE A 121 3.20 -13.45 6.00
C ILE A 121 3.33 -12.92 7.44
N PRO A 122 3.70 -11.65 7.64
CA PRO A 122 3.74 -11.07 8.97
C PRO A 122 2.34 -11.06 9.58
N SER A 123 2.25 -11.50 10.82
CA SER A 123 1.06 -11.31 11.66
C SER A 123 1.07 -9.96 12.36
N GLN A 124 2.25 -9.36 12.55
CA GLN A 124 2.48 -8.06 13.21
C GLN A 124 3.74 -7.40 12.64
N GLY A 125 3.83 -6.08 12.80
CA GLY A 125 5.04 -5.30 12.50
C GLY A 125 5.50 -4.51 13.72
N ALA A 126 6.82 -4.40 13.90
CA ALA A 126 7.43 -3.55 14.92
C ALA A 126 8.13 -2.37 14.24
N ALA A 127 7.83 -1.15 14.67
CA ALA A 127 8.49 0.07 14.22
C ALA A 127 9.45 0.57 15.31
N THR A 128 10.68 0.92 14.93
CA THR A 128 11.67 1.54 15.82
C THR A 128 11.51 3.06 15.92
N ALA A 129 10.77 3.67 14.99
CA ALA A 129 10.34 5.06 15.09
C ALA A 129 9.15 5.18 16.06
N PRO A 130 9.00 6.30 16.80
CA PRO A 130 7.86 6.54 17.69
C PRO A 130 6.57 6.78 16.88
N LEU A 131 6.09 5.74 16.20
CA LEU A 131 4.82 5.67 15.49
C LEU A 131 3.93 4.65 16.23
N ASN A 132 3.64 4.91 17.50
CA ASN A 132 2.70 4.08 18.22
C ASN A 132 1.29 4.35 17.68
N ARG A 133 0.81 3.39 16.88
CA ARG A 133 -0.58 3.25 16.40
C ARG A 133 -1.01 4.16 15.24
N CYS A 134 -0.21 4.25 14.17
CA CYS A 134 -0.82 4.58 12.87
C CYS A 134 -1.67 3.36 12.46
N LEU A 135 -2.98 3.48 12.62
CA LEU A 135 -4.00 2.45 12.46
C LEU A 135 -4.22 2.13 10.97
N ILE A 136 -3.18 1.66 10.30
CA ILE A 136 -3.32 1.03 8.98
C ILE A 136 -2.80 -0.39 9.19
N CYS A 137 -3.73 -1.33 9.34
CA CYS A 137 -3.46 -2.76 9.17
C CYS A 137 -3.05 -2.99 7.72
N LEU A 138 -1.83 -2.58 7.38
CA LEU A 138 -1.12 -2.99 6.20
C LEU A 138 -0.83 -4.47 6.43
N VAL A 139 -1.62 -5.33 5.80
CA VAL A 139 -1.22 -6.73 5.63
C VAL A 139 -0.06 -6.68 4.64
N LEU A 140 1.12 -6.47 5.21
CA LEU A 140 2.38 -6.65 4.55
C LEU A 140 2.44 -8.14 4.18
N VAL A 141 2.63 -8.49 2.92
CA VAL A 141 2.99 -9.84 2.48
C VAL A 141 4.43 -9.71 1.99
N PHE A 142 5.40 -9.99 2.86
CA PHE A 142 6.79 -9.92 2.46
C PHE A 142 7.17 -11.20 1.71
N ILE A 143 7.50 -11.06 0.44
CA ILE A 143 7.99 -12.16 -0.39
C ILE A 143 9.52 -12.07 -0.38
N TYR A 144 10.18 -12.93 0.39
CA TYR A 144 11.65 -12.96 0.45
C TYR A 144 12.20 -13.79 -0.70
N PHE A 145 13.05 -13.19 -1.54
CA PHE A 145 13.94 -13.90 -2.46
C PHE A 145 15.38 -13.50 -2.12
N CYS A 146 16.14 -14.41 -1.50
CA CYS A 146 17.59 -14.30 -1.43
C CYS A 146 18.18 -15.30 -2.44
N GLY A 147 18.78 -14.77 -3.51
CA GLY A 147 19.39 -15.54 -4.57
C GLY A 147 18.61 -15.48 -5.88
N ALA A 148 19.25 -14.87 -6.89
CA ALA A 148 18.85 -14.78 -8.29
C ALA A 148 17.65 -13.87 -8.62
N THR A 149 17.99 -12.79 -9.33
CA THR A 149 17.27 -12.25 -10.48
C THR A 149 16.04 -13.06 -10.95
N GLN A 150 14.92 -12.34 -11.09
CA GLN A 150 13.61 -12.74 -11.61
C GLN A 150 12.55 -13.13 -10.57
N LEU A 151 11.74 -12.14 -10.21
CA LEU A 151 10.29 -12.37 -10.14
C LEU A 151 9.88 -13.04 -11.46
N LYS A 152 9.57 -14.34 -11.44
CA LYS A 152 8.86 -14.96 -12.56
C LYS A 152 7.57 -14.17 -12.75
N LYS A 153 7.34 -13.70 -13.98
CA LYS A 153 6.19 -12.87 -14.43
C LYS A 153 4.79 -13.44 -14.11
N GLU A 154 4.70 -14.61 -13.48
CA GLU A 154 3.46 -15.34 -13.23
C GLU A 154 3.00 -15.27 -11.76
N THR A 155 3.84 -14.79 -10.83
CA THR A 155 3.53 -14.85 -9.40
C THR A 155 3.05 -13.50 -8.87
N ILE A 156 1.85 -13.09 -9.30
CA ILE A 156 1.01 -12.16 -8.54
C ILE A 156 -0.27 -12.93 -8.24
N PHE A 157 -0.41 -13.46 -7.04
CA PHE A 157 -1.67 -14.05 -6.57
C PHE A 157 -2.52 -12.94 -5.95
N VAL A 158 -3.72 -12.74 -6.50
CA VAL A 158 -4.78 -11.85 -5.99
C VAL A 158 -5.74 -12.69 -5.16
#